data_AF-A0A2S9FF73-F1
#
_entry.id   AF-A0A2S9FF73-F1
#
_cell.length_a   1.000
_cell.length_b   1.000
_cell.length_c   1.000
_cell.angle_alpha   90.00
_cell.angle_beta   90.00
_cell.angle_gamma   90.00
#
_symmetry.space_group_name_H-M   'P 1'
#
loop_
_entity.id
_entity.type
_entity.pdbx_description
1 polymer ?
#
loop_
_entity_poly.entity_id
_entity_poly.type
_entity_poly.pdbx_seq_one_letter_code
_entity_poly.pdbx_strand_id
1 'polypeptide(L)'
;MESGNLPNIAFRGTKSYRPWYFLRLILNEINHKVAKRNLQQFPQLAIFSFDNIGLTINLEGRYERDGLNVLSRFLTQHLHIDTDTTVLDVGANIGNHSVFFSEIFSKVYAFEPNPQAYYLLQYNTARSNIVPLNYGLSSENSTLAFSIDPINIGGSKVIDICADSGPSNLNTIDIEVRRLDDNVEIKNQVVSLIKIDVEGHELQVLEGAVELITAAQPIIVFEQGKDAFF
;
A
#
# COMPACT_ATOMS: atom_id res chain seq x y z
N MET A 1 59.84 31.79 -6.78
CA MET A 1 59.76 31.55 -5.32
C MET A 1 58.38 31.98 -4.89
N GLU A 2 57.55 31.01 -4.53
CA GLU A 2 56.50 31.11 -3.50
C GLU A 2 55.78 29.75 -3.49
N SER A 3 56.32 28.84 -2.68
CA SER A 3 55.73 27.55 -2.36
C SER A 3 54.64 27.75 -1.32
N GLY A 4 53.38 27.77 -1.76
CA GLY A 4 52.22 27.75 -0.89
C GLY A 4 52.08 26.37 -0.21
N ASN A 5 52.34 26.33 1.10
CA ASN A 5 52.19 25.15 1.93
C ASN A 5 50.73 24.63 1.91
N LEU A 6 50.54 23.38 1.47
CA LEU A 6 49.33 22.62 1.72
C LEU A 6 49.22 22.29 3.22
N PRO A 7 48.01 22.33 3.82
CA PRO A 7 47.85 21.99 5.22
C PRO A 7 48.11 20.49 5.44
N ASN A 8 48.97 20.20 6.41
CA ASN A 8 49.28 18.86 6.88
C ASN A 8 48.03 18.25 7.53
N ILE A 9 47.25 17.45 6.78
CA ILE A 9 46.16 16.66 7.33
C ILE A 9 46.79 15.49 8.09
N ALA A 10 47.03 15.69 9.38
CA ALA A 10 47.44 14.64 10.28
C ALA A 10 46.32 13.60 10.40
N PHE A 11 46.48 12.44 9.75
CA PHE A 11 45.70 11.25 10.07
C PHE A 11 46.09 10.75 11.48
N ARG A 12 45.44 11.31 12.51
CA ARG A 12 45.42 10.70 13.84
C ARG A 12 44.52 9.48 13.79
N GLY A 13 45.13 8.33 13.51
CA GLY A 13 44.49 7.02 13.65
C GLY A 13 44.23 6.71 15.12
N THR A 14 43.03 7.02 15.61
CA THR A 14 42.42 6.24 16.68
C THR A 14 41.53 5.21 15.99
N LYS A 15 41.95 3.94 15.98
CA LYS A 15 41.05 2.83 15.66
C LYS A 15 40.02 2.76 16.79
N SER A 16 38.99 3.60 16.73
CA SER A 16 37.84 3.46 17.62
C SER A 16 37.20 2.13 17.28
N TYR A 17 37.25 1.15 18.19
CA TYR A 17 36.45 -0.05 18.08
C TYR A 17 34.99 0.39 17.91
N ARG A 18 34.40 0.13 16.75
CA ARG A 18 33.00 0.46 16.44
C ARG A 18 32.21 -0.83 16.58
N PRO A 19 31.70 -1.19 17.78
CA PRO A 19 30.93 -2.42 17.97
C PRO A 19 29.74 -2.52 17.00
N TRP A 20 29.18 -1.35 16.64
CA TRP A 20 28.16 -1.19 15.60
C TRP A 20 28.55 -1.75 14.23
N TYR A 21 29.83 -1.79 13.89
CA TYR A 21 30.31 -2.37 12.62
C TYR A 21 30.12 -3.88 12.59
N PHE A 22 30.52 -4.58 13.66
CA PHE A 22 30.33 -6.04 13.75
C PHE A 22 28.85 -6.40 13.82
N LEU A 23 28.05 -5.66 14.60
CA LEU A 23 26.61 -5.83 14.64
C LEU A 23 25.99 -5.61 13.25
N ARG A 24 26.41 -4.57 12.52
CA ARG A 24 25.94 -4.31 11.15
C ARG A 24 26.25 -5.46 10.19
N LEU A 25 27.44 -6.06 10.27
CA LEU A 25 27.79 -7.22 9.43
C LEU A 25 26.88 -8.42 9.73
N ILE A 26 26.64 -8.70 11.01
CA ILE A 26 25.73 -9.78 11.44
C ILE A 26 24.31 -9.52 10.94
N LEU A 27 23.79 -8.31 11.14
CA LEU A 27 22.46 -7.92 10.67
C LEU A 27 22.35 -8.01 9.14
N ASN A 28 23.40 -7.60 8.42
CA ASN A 28 23.43 -7.71 6.96
C ASN A 28 23.38 -9.16 6.49
N GLU A 29 24.13 -10.06 7.14
CA GLU A 29 24.11 -11.49 6.82
C GLU A 29 22.75 -12.13 7.13
N ILE A 30 22.13 -11.77 8.25
CA ILE A 30 20.76 -12.20 8.59
C ILE A 30 19.79 -11.70 7.53
N ASN A 31 19.88 -10.43 7.15
CA ASN A 31 19.01 -9.84 6.14
C ASN A 31 19.14 -10.54 4.79
N HIS A 32 20.36 -10.89 4.35
CA HIS A 32 20.55 -11.67 3.13
C HIS A 32 19.94 -13.07 3.21
N LYS A 33 20.01 -13.74 4.36
CA LYS A 33 19.37 -15.06 4.55
C LYS A 33 17.84 -14.95 4.53
N VAL A 34 17.29 -13.94 5.21
CA VAL A 34 15.86 -13.63 5.20
C VAL A 34 15.38 -13.32 3.78
N ALA A 35 16.07 -12.44 3.05
CA ALA A 35 15.76 -12.11 1.67
C ALA A 35 15.77 -13.35 0.76
N LYS A 36 16.80 -14.21 0.85
CA LYS A 36 16.84 -15.47 0.08
C LYS A 36 15.65 -16.38 0.38
N ARG A 37 15.22 -16.47 1.63
CA ARG A 37 14.05 -17.26 2.04
C ARG A 37 12.74 -16.65 1.53
N ASN A 38 12.61 -15.32 1.55
CA ASN A 38 11.43 -14.62 1.06
C ASN A 38 11.29 -14.75 -0.46
N LEU A 39 12.39 -14.67 -1.21
CA LEU A 39 12.42 -14.89 -2.67
C LEU A 39 11.91 -16.27 -3.11
N GLN A 40 11.93 -17.27 -2.23
CA GLN A 40 11.41 -18.61 -2.52
C GLN A 40 9.90 -18.73 -2.29
N GLN A 41 9.31 -17.81 -1.52
CA GLN A 41 7.91 -17.89 -1.05
C GLN A 41 7.03 -16.79 -1.65
N PHE A 42 7.62 -15.64 -2.00
CA PHE A 42 6.88 -14.46 -2.40
C PHE A 42 7.46 -13.86 -3.68
N PRO A 43 6.59 -13.28 -4.53
CA PRO A 43 7.02 -12.49 -5.67
C PRO A 43 7.77 -11.24 -5.19
N GLN A 44 8.73 -10.77 -5.99
CA GLN A 44 9.40 -9.50 -5.71
C GLN A 44 8.46 -8.33 -6.00
N LEU A 45 8.51 -7.32 -5.14
CA LEU A 45 7.78 -6.07 -5.29
C LEU A 45 8.78 -4.91 -5.36
N ALA A 46 8.55 -3.98 -6.29
CA ALA A 46 9.09 -2.64 -6.22
C ALA A 46 8.45 -1.91 -5.03
N ILE A 47 9.30 -1.29 -4.24
CA ILE A 47 8.94 -0.58 -3.01
C ILE A 47 9.56 0.82 -3.06
N PHE A 48 9.07 1.73 -2.24
CA PHE A 48 9.82 2.95 -1.98
C PHE A 48 11.02 2.61 -1.08
N SER A 49 12.08 3.41 -1.18
CA SER A 49 13.21 3.24 -0.28
C SER A 49 12.90 3.96 1.03
N PHE A 50 13.27 3.34 2.15
CA PHE A 50 13.14 3.90 3.49
C PHE A 50 11.70 4.11 4.00
N ASP A 51 10.70 3.60 3.28
CA ASP A 51 9.31 3.63 3.74
C ASP A 51 9.01 2.42 4.66
N ASN A 52 8.04 2.57 5.56
CA ASN A 52 7.73 1.54 6.56
C ASN A 52 7.20 0.24 5.92
N ILE A 53 6.38 0.34 4.86
CA ILE A 53 5.81 -0.79 4.14
C ILE A 53 6.94 -1.56 3.43
N GLY A 54 7.80 -0.86 2.71
CA GLY A 54 8.95 -1.42 2.02
C GLY A 54 9.97 -2.06 2.96
N LEU A 55 10.24 -1.45 4.12
CA LEU A 55 11.11 -2.05 5.15
C LEU A 55 10.50 -3.35 5.69
N THR A 56 9.20 -3.36 5.95
CA THR A 56 8.48 -4.57 6.40
C THR A 56 8.49 -5.65 5.34
N ILE A 57 8.21 -5.33 4.07
CA ILE A 57 8.27 -6.27 2.95
C ILE A 57 9.67 -6.89 2.83
N ASN A 58 10.73 -6.11 2.97
CA ASN A 58 12.10 -6.65 2.91
C ASN A 58 12.37 -7.69 4.01
N LEU A 59 11.86 -7.46 5.21
CA LEU A 59 12.07 -8.34 6.37
C LEU A 59 11.12 -9.54 6.38
N GLU A 60 9.85 -9.34 6.09
CA GLU A 60 8.80 -10.35 6.28
C GLU A 60 8.31 -10.99 4.99
N GLY A 61 8.64 -10.38 3.85
CA GLY A 61 8.22 -10.79 2.51
C GLY A 61 6.92 -10.14 2.04
N ARG A 62 6.06 -9.72 2.98
CA ARG A 62 4.79 -9.00 2.74
C ARG A 62 4.51 -8.04 3.89
N TYR A 63 3.83 -6.94 3.60
CA TYR A 63 3.23 -6.09 4.63
C TYR A 63 1.99 -6.79 5.22
N GLU A 64 1.79 -6.66 6.54
CA GLU A 64 0.69 -7.30 7.29
C GLU A 64 0.54 -8.81 7.11
N ARG A 65 1.67 -9.51 6.98
CA ARG A 65 1.71 -10.93 6.66
C ARG A 65 0.79 -11.79 7.55
N ASP A 66 0.80 -11.57 8.85
CA ASP A 66 -0.03 -12.36 9.79
C ASP A 66 -1.52 -12.07 9.63
N GLY A 67 -1.89 -10.80 9.42
CA GLY A 67 -3.27 -10.39 9.12
C GLY A 67 -3.78 -11.04 7.82
N LEU A 68 -2.97 -11.00 6.76
CA LEU A 68 -3.26 -11.65 5.49
C LEU A 68 -3.45 -13.17 5.64
N ASN A 69 -2.63 -13.83 6.46
CA ASN A 69 -2.76 -15.27 6.73
C ASN A 69 -4.07 -15.60 7.46
N VAL A 70 -4.46 -14.79 8.45
CA VAL A 70 -5.75 -14.96 9.14
C VAL A 70 -6.91 -14.74 8.17
N LEU A 71 -6.84 -13.68 7.37
CA LEU A 71 -7.85 -13.36 6.36
C LEU A 71 -8.00 -14.49 5.34
N SER A 72 -6.91 -14.98 4.76
CA SER A 72 -6.97 -16.09 3.79
C SER A 72 -7.61 -17.35 4.38
N ARG A 73 -7.29 -17.69 5.64
CA ARG A 73 -7.93 -18.83 6.33
C ARG A 73 -9.42 -18.61 6.50
N PHE A 74 -9.83 -17.41 6.91
CA PHE A 74 -11.23 -17.06 7.04
C PHE A 74 -11.96 -17.13 5.68
N LEU A 75 -11.40 -16.53 4.64
CA LEU A 75 -11.99 -16.54 3.29
C LEU A 75 -12.14 -17.97 2.75
N THR A 76 -11.12 -18.82 2.90
CA THR A 76 -11.18 -20.23 2.43
C THR A 76 -12.26 -21.05 3.15
N GLN A 77 -12.64 -20.65 4.37
CA GLN A 77 -13.68 -21.33 5.15
C GLN A 77 -15.10 -20.85 4.82
N HIS A 78 -15.25 -19.61 4.33
CA HIS A 78 -16.55 -18.94 4.19
C HIS A 78 -16.92 -18.61 2.75
N LEU A 79 -15.96 -18.61 1.82
CA LEU A 79 -16.19 -18.39 0.40
C LEU A 79 -15.90 -19.66 -0.39
N HIS A 80 -16.79 -19.95 -1.34
CA HIS A 80 -16.47 -20.88 -2.41
C HIS A 80 -15.61 -20.14 -3.44
N ILE A 81 -14.29 -20.24 -3.27
CA ILE A 81 -13.33 -19.59 -4.18
C ILE A 81 -13.25 -20.44 -5.46
N ASP A 82 -13.89 -19.96 -6.52
CA ASP A 82 -13.86 -20.55 -7.85
C ASP A 82 -13.36 -19.57 -8.93
N THR A 83 -13.48 -19.98 -10.18
CA THR A 83 -12.94 -19.26 -11.35
C THR A 83 -13.58 -17.89 -11.62
N ASP A 84 -14.67 -17.53 -10.95
CA ASP A 84 -15.40 -16.28 -11.21
C ASP A 84 -15.33 -15.29 -10.04
N THR A 85 -14.68 -15.66 -8.93
CA THR A 85 -14.58 -14.80 -7.74
C THR A 85 -13.67 -13.59 -7.96
N THR A 86 -14.25 -12.41 -7.73
CA THR A 86 -13.58 -11.10 -7.88
C THR A 86 -13.39 -10.42 -6.53
N VAL A 87 -12.25 -9.76 -6.36
CA VAL A 87 -11.95 -8.92 -5.20
C VAL A 87 -11.69 -7.48 -5.64
N LEU A 88 -12.19 -6.56 -4.84
CA LEU A 88 -11.91 -5.13 -4.93
C LEU A 88 -10.93 -4.76 -3.81
N ASP A 89 -9.74 -4.28 -4.19
CA ASP A 89 -8.71 -3.79 -3.27
C ASP A 89 -8.70 -2.26 -3.34
N VAL A 90 -9.40 -1.62 -2.39
CA VAL A 90 -9.58 -0.17 -2.34
C VAL A 90 -8.51 0.42 -1.41
N GLY A 91 -7.69 1.32 -1.97
CA GLY A 91 -6.44 1.76 -1.35
C GLY A 91 -5.36 0.69 -1.49
N ALA A 92 -5.09 0.31 -2.75
CA ALA A 92 -4.17 -0.76 -3.08
C ALA A 92 -2.69 -0.39 -2.84
N ASN A 93 -2.38 0.90 -2.72
CA ASN A 93 -1.03 1.44 -2.53
C ASN A 93 -0.07 0.86 -3.58
N ILE A 94 1.09 0.33 -3.20
CA ILE A 94 2.05 -0.31 -4.11
C ILE A 94 1.64 -1.73 -4.55
N GLY A 95 0.47 -2.24 -4.17
CA GLY A 95 -0.06 -3.52 -4.61
C GLY A 95 0.32 -4.75 -3.78
N ASN A 96 0.78 -4.58 -2.54
CA ASN A 96 1.11 -5.71 -1.65
C ASN A 96 -0.08 -6.68 -1.48
N HIS A 97 -1.24 -6.13 -1.10
CA HIS A 97 -2.48 -6.88 -0.90
C HIS A 97 -3.06 -7.34 -2.24
N SER A 98 -3.03 -6.51 -3.28
CA SER A 98 -3.49 -6.91 -4.63
C SER A 98 -2.77 -8.15 -5.14
N VAL A 99 -1.44 -8.19 -4.97
CA VAL A 99 -0.59 -9.32 -5.34
C VAL A 99 -0.92 -10.56 -4.51
N PHE A 100 -1.17 -10.40 -3.20
CA PHE A 100 -1.62 -11.50 -2.36
C PHE A 100 -2.98 -12.04 -2.80
N PHE A 101 -3.95 -11.17 -3.02
CA PHE A 101 -5.29 -11.56 -3.44
C PHE A 101 -5.30 -12.21 -4.84
N SER A 102 -4.39 -11.83 -5.73
CA SER A 102 -4.26 -12.46 -7.06
C SER A 102 -3.87 -13.94 -7.03
N GLU A 103 -3.35 -14.43 -5.90
CA GLU A 103 -3.02 -15.84 -5.70
C GLU A 103 -4.25 -16.65 -5.21
N ILE A 104 -5.32 -15.96 -4.81
CA ILE A 104 -6.53 -16.54 -4.21
C ILE A 104 -7.73 -16.37 -5.14
N PHE A 105 -7.90 -15.17 -5.69
CA PHE A 105 -9.05 -14.78 -6.51
C PHE A 105 -8.73 -14.79 -8.00
N SER A 106 -9.76 -15.00 -8.81
CA SER A 106 -9.65 -15.06 -10.27
C SER A 106 -9.46 -13.69 -10.90
N LYS A 107 -9.92 -12.62 -10.24
CA LYS A 107 -9.76 -11.25 -10.68
C LYS A 107 -9.59 -10.29 -9.49
N VAL A 108 -8.65 -9.36 -9.61
CA VAL A 108 -8.42 -8.28 -8.64
C VAL A 108 -8.58 -6.94 -9.36
N TYR A 109 -9.45 -6.06 -8.85
CA TYR A 109 -9.47 -4.64 -9.21
C TYR A 109 -8.81 -3.85 -8.08
N ALA A 110 -7.70 -3.19 -8.38
CA ALA A 110 -6.87 -2.49 -7.41
C ALA A 110 -6.97 -0.98 -7.62
N PHE A 111 -7.55 -0.25 -6.68
CA PHE A 111 -7.79 1.19 -6.76
C PHE A 111 -6.74 1.94 -5.96
N GLU A 112 -5.98 2.82 -6.61
CA GLU A 112 -5.00 3.66 -5.96
C GLU A 112 -4.98 5.06 -6.60
N PRO A 113 -5.47 6.11 -5.90
CA PRO A 113 -5.47 7.47 -6.42
C PRO A 113 -4.11 8.18 -6.38
N ASN A 114 -3.18 7.77 -5.51
CA ASN A 114 -1.88 8.41 -5.42
C ASN A 114 -1.03 8.01 -6.63
N PRO A 115 -0.67 8.95 -7.52
CA PRO A 115 0.03 8.63 -8.76
C PRO A 115 1.40 7.98 -8.51
N GLN A 116 2.10 8.33 -7.43
CA GLN A 116 3.40 7.73 -7.11
C GLN A 116 3.24 6.26 -6.72
N ALA A 117 2.30 5.96 -5.82
CA ALA A 117 2.00 4.59 -5.41
C ALA A 117 1.46 3.78 -6.60
N TYR A 118 0.59 4.40 -7.42
CA TYR A 118 0.03 3.80 -8.63
C TYR A 118 1.10 3.36 -9.63
N TYR A 119 2.18 4.12 -9.82
CA TYR A 119 3.28 3.67 -10.70
C TYR A 119 3.91 2.35 -10.22
N LEU A 120 4.11 2.20 -8.90
CA LEU A 120 4.62 0.96 -8.32
C LEU A 120 3.56 -0.14 -8.36
N LEU A 121 2.29 0.20 -8.13
CA LEU A 121 1.16 -0.71 -8.29
C LEU A 121 1.18 -1.35 -9.67
N GLN A 122 1.22 -0.53 -10.73
CA GLN A 122 1.26 -1.01 -12.11
C GLN A 122 2.44 -1.97 -12.36
N TYR A 123 3.62 -1.61 -11.86
CA TYR A 123 4.81 -2.45 -12.00
C TYR A 123 4.65 -3.79 -11.26
N ASN A 124 4.20 -3.75 -10.01
CA ASN A 124 4.04 -4.93 -9.14
C ASN A 124 2.90 -5.85 -9.57
N THR A 125 1.89 -5.27 -10.22
CA THR A 125 0.67 -5.95 -10.66
C THR A 125 0.67 -6.22 -12.16
N ALA A 126 1.83 -6.29 -12.80
CA ALA A 126 2.01 -6.75 -14.19
C ALA A 126 1.69 -8.26 -14.35
N ARG A 127 0.49 -8.66 -13.94
CA ARG A 127 -0.10 -10.01 -13.96
C ARG A 127 -1.42 -9.95 -14.70
N SER A 128 -1.82 -11.04 -15.33
CA SER A 128 -3.02 -11.08 -16.18
C SER A 128 -4.34 -10.91 -15.42
N ASN A 129 -4.38 -11.24 -14.12
CA ASN A 129 -5.61 -11.22 -13.32
C ASN A 129 -5.75 -9.99 -12.41
N ILE A 130 -4.86 -9.00 -12.49
CA ILE A 130 -4.97 -7.75 -11.72
C ILE A 130 -5.23 -6.58 -12.68
N VAL A 131 -6.17 -5.71 -12.32
CA VAL A 131 -6.50 -4.48 -13.04
C VAL A 131 -6.24 -3.28 -12.13
N PRO A 132 -5.11 -2.59 -12.30
CA PRO A 132 -4.79 -1.39 -11.51
C PRO A 132 -5.53 -0.17 -12.07
N LEU A 133 -6.24 0.55 -11.21
CA LEU A 133 -7.09 1.70 -11.53
C LEU A 133 -6.58 2.96 -10.79
N ASN A 134 -6.23 4.01 -11.53
CA ASN A 134 -5.64 5.24 -10.99
C ASN A 134 -6.69 6.27 -10.55
N TYR A 135 -7.58 5.85 -9.66
CA TYR A 135 -8.58 6.71 -9.02
C TYR A 135 -9.02 6.07 -7.71
N GLY A 136 -9.48 6.90 -6.77
CA GLY A 136 -10.05 6.45 -5.51
C GLY A 136 -11.54 6.16 -5.64
N LEU A 137 -12.11 5.51 -4.63
CA LEU A 137 -13.56 5.36 -4.51
C LEU A 137 -14.13 6.34 -3.48
N SER A 138 -15.34 6.83 -3.71
CA SER A 138 -16.04 7.76 -2.82
C SER A 138 -17.55 7.68 -3.06
N SER A 139 -18.32 8.51 -2.32
CA SER A 139 -19.77 8.59 -2.41
C SER A 139 -20.26 9.36 -3.64
N GLU A 140 -19.36 10.07 -4.33
CA GLU A 140 -19.63 10.81 -5.56
C GLU A 140 -18.45 10.74 -6.56
N ASN A 141 -18.73 11.08 -7.82
CA ASN A 141 -17.70 11.27 -8.84
C ASN A 141 -17.20 12.71 -8.74
N SER A 142 -15.97 12.92 -8.29
CA SER A 142 -15.41 14.25 -8.07
C SER A 142 -13.89 14.25 -8.13
N THR A 143 -13.30 15.42 -7.89
CA THR A 143 -11.87 15.60 -7.69
C THR A 143 -11.67 16.08 -6.26
N LEU A 144 -10.85 15.38 -5.49
CA LEU A 144 -10.57 15.70 -4.09
C LEU A 144 -9.11 16.12 -3.92
N ALA A 145 -8.88 17.02 -2.97
CA ALA A 145 -7.54 17.35 -2.52
C ALA A 145 -7.03 16.25 -1.59
N PHE A 146 -5.85 15.73 -1.92
CA PHE A 146 -5.21 14.63 -1.23
C PHE A 146 -3.87 15.07 -0.68
N SER A 147 -3.67 14.94 0.63
CA SER A 147 -2.41 15.27 1.27
C SER A 147 -1.43 14.13 1.07
N ILE A 148 -0.30 14.41 0.40
CA ILE A 148 0.83 13.49 0.30
C ILE A 148 1.81 13.80 1.42
N ASP A 149 2.15 12.79 2.21
CA ASP A 149 3.34 12.83 3.05
C ASP A 149 4.56 12.45 2.19
N PRO A 150 5.50 13.38 1.94
CA PRO A 150 6.67 13.13 1.09
C PRO A 150 7.67 12.13 1.72
N ILE A 151 7.55 11.83 3.02
CA ILE A 151 8.41 10.92 3.76
C ILE A 151 7.73 9.55 3.92
N ASN A 152 6.40 9.53 4.09
CA ASN A 152 5.63 8.30 4.24
C ASN A 152 4.43 8.27 3.27
N ILE A 153 4.65 7.75 2.06
CA ILE A 153 3.60 7.66 1.02
C ILE A 153 2.37 6.89 1.52
N GLY A 154 2.56 5.90 2.40
CA GLY A 154 1.46 5.13 3.01
C GLY A 154 0.60 5.91 4.00
N GLY A 155 1.02 7.09 4.46
CA GLY A 155 0.24 7.97 5.34
C GLY A 155 -0.54 9.06 4.59
N SER A 156 -0.67 8.93 3.27
CA SER A 156 -1.40 9.91 2.46
C SER A 156 -2.90 9.77 2.70
N LYS A 157 -3.61 10.89 2.87
CA LYS A 157 -5.04 10.92 3.23
C LYS A 157 -5.80 12.03 2.53
N VAL A 158 -7.11 11.84 2.35
CA VAL A 158 -8.02 12.90 1.90
C VAL A 158 -8.05 14.00 2.97
N ILE A 159 -8.03 15.27 2.55
CA ILE A 159 -8.10 16.42 3.47
C ILE A 159 -9.28 17.34 3.14
N ASP A 160 -9.99 17.75 4.19
CA ASP A 160 -10.95 18.86 4.10
C ASP A 160 -10.20 20.19 4.22
N ILE A 161 -9.97 20.86 3.08
CA ILE A 161 -9.31 22.18 3.03
C ILE A 161 -10.05 23.22 3.91
N CYS A 162 -11.33 23.02 4.18
CA CYS A 162 -12.16 23.93 4.98
C CYS A 162 -12.03 23.76 6.50
N ALA A 163 -11.51 22.64 7.00
CA ALA A 163 -11.49 22.32 8.44
C ALA A 163 -10.12 22.53 9.10
N ASP A 164 -9.02 22.37 8.36
CA ASP A 164 -7.66 22.42 8.92
C ASP A 164 -7.00 23.80 8.75
N SER A 165 -7.22 24.67 9.74
CA SER A 165 -6.50 25.94 9.93
C SER A 165 -5.11 25.72 10.56
N GLY A 166 -4.29 24.81 10.00
CA GLY A 166 -2.92 24.51 10.45
C GLY A 166 -1.86 25.03 9.47
N PRO A 167 -0.59 25.22 9.89
CA PRO A 167 0.42 25.91 9.08
C PRO A 167 0.79 25.13 7.80
N SER A 168 0.24 25.59 6.68
CA SER A 168 0.75 25.66 5.30
C SER A 168 2.11 24.99 4.99
N ASN A 169 2.17 23.66 4.94
CA ASN A 169 3.23 22.88 4.26
C ASN A 169 2.76 21.45 3.88
N LEU A 170 1.46 21.25 3.65
CA LEU A 170 0.97 19.97 3.13
C LEU A 170 1.15 19.98 1.60
N ASN A 171 1.95 19.07 1.08
CA ASN A 171 2.01 18.81 -0.35
C ASN A 171 0.68 18.17 -0.73
N THR A 172 -0.20 18.94 -1.35
CA THR A 172 -1.51 18.47 -1.79
C THR A 172 -1.48 18.19 -3.29
N ILE A 173 -2.16 17.13 -3.71
CA ILE A 173 -2.45 16.86 -5.11
C ILE A 173 -3.95 16.68 -5.28
N ASP A 174 -4.44 16.97 -6.48
CA ASP A 174 -5.80 16.64 -6.86
C ASP A 174 -5.84 15.18 -7.34
N ILE A 175 -6.73 14.39 -6.75
CA ILE A 175 -6.98 13.01 -7.16
C ILE A 175 -8.40 12.86 -7.70
N GLU A 176 -8.57 11.97 -8.67
CA GLU A 176 -9.90 11.57 -9.12
C GLU A 176 -10.50 10.55 -8.16
N VAL A 177 -11.77 10.72 -7.79
CA VAL A 177 -12.56 9.73 -7.07
C VAL A 177 -13.87 9.44 -7.79
N ARG A 178 -14.36 8.20 -7.66
CA ARG A 178 -15.57 7.73 -8.33
C ARG A 178 -16.46 6.91 -7.41
N ARG A 179 -17.76 6.89 -7.68
CA ARG A 179 -18.68 5.92 -7.09
C ARG A 179 -18.41 4.53 -7.67
N LEU A 180 -18.39 3.53 -6.80
CA LEU A 180 -18.24 2.14 -7.23
C LEU A 180 -19.44 1.69 -8.06
N ASP A 181 -20.65 2.09 -7.65
CA ASP A 181 -21.90 1.75 -8.34
C ASP A 181 -22.00 2.36 -9.76
N ASP A 182 -21.13 3.32 -10.11
CA ASP A 182 -21.07 3.89 -11.46
C ASP A 182 -20.06 3.13 -12.35
N ASN A 183 -19.28 2.20 -11.80
CA ASN A 183 -18.21 1.51 -12.50
C ASN A 183 -18.72 0.36 -13.39
N VAL A 184 -18.74 0.60 -14.70
CA VAL A 184 -19.25 -0.35 -15.70
C VAL A 184 -18.46 -1.66 -15.80
N GLU A 185 -17.16 -1.65 -15.51
CA GLU A 185 -16.31 -2.85 -15.61
C GLU A 185 -16.62 -3.85 -14.48
N ILE A 186 -17.07 -3.33 -13.35
CA ILE A 186 -17.32 -4.09 -12.13
C ILE A 186 -18.77 -4.57 -12.04
N LYS A 187 -19.72 -3.86 -12.65
CA LYS A 187 -21.16 -4.22 -12.65
C LYS A 187 -21.45 -5.65 -13.09
N ASN A 188 -20.61 -6.23 -13.95
CA ASN A 188 -20.79 -7.58 -14.47
C ASN A 188 -19.93 -8.64 -13.75
N GLN A 189 -19.25 -8.28 -12.66
CA GLN A 189 -18.36 -9.16 -11.93
C GLN A 189 -19.06 -9.76 -10.71
N VAL A 190 -18.67 -10.99 -10.34
CA VAL A 190 -19.09 -11.61 -9.08
C VAL A 190 -18.12 -11.15 -7.99
N VAL A 191 -18.41 -10.01 -7.38
CA VAL A 191 -17.59 -9.46 -6.29
C VAL A 191 -17.87 -10.25 -5.01
N SER A 192 -16.86 -10.97 -4.51
CA SER A 192 -16.94 -11.79 -3.30
C SER A 192 -16.26 -11.15 -2.09
N LEU A 193 -15.33 -10.21 -2.33
CA LEU A 193 -14.60 -9.51 -1.29
C LEU A 193 -14.37 -8.04 -1.68
N ILE A 194 -14.57 -7.14 -0.72
CA ILE A 194 -14.13 -5.74 -0.79
C ILE A 194 -13.19 -5.50 0.39
N LYS A 195 -11.92 -5.21 0.11
CA LYS A 195 -10.97 -4.66 1.09
C LYS A 195 -10.96 -3.15 0.95
N ILE A 196 -11.11 -2.44 2.06
CA ILE A 196 -11.09 -0.97 2.11
C ILE A 196 -10.08 -0.51 3.16
N ASP A 197 -9.01 0.14 2.74
CA ASP A 197 -8.14 0.86 3.67
C ASP A 197 -7.63 2.08 2.91
N VAL A 198 -8.28 3.21 3.20
CA VAL A 198 -8.16 4.49 2.48
C VAL A 198 -7.95 5.66 3.45
N GLU A 199 -7.52 5.34 4.67
CA GLU A 199 -7.11 6.26 5.73
C GLU A 199 -8.11 7.38 6.02
N GLY A 200 -9.34 7.01 6.41
CA GLY A 200 -10.37 7.93 6.90
C GLY A 200 -11.46 8.29 5.89
N HIS A 201 -11.52 7.60 4.76
CA HIS A 201 -12.53 7.78 3.72
C HIS A 201 -13.40 6.52 3.50
N GLU A 202 -13.38 5.58 4.45
CA GLU A 202 -14.03 4.27 4.34
C GLU A 202 -15.55 4.39 4.21
N LEU A 203 -16.17 5.30 4.97
CA LEU A 203 -17.63 5.51 4.94
C LEU A 203 -18.08 5.95 3.55
N GLN A 204 -17.37 6.90 2.94
CA GLN A 204 -17.69 7.43 1.62
C GLN A 204 -17.52 6.36 0.54
N VAL A 205 -16.51 5.49 0.66
CA VAL A 205 -16.39 4.32 -0.23
C VAL A 205 -17.63 3.42 -0.11
N LEU A 206 -18.10 3.14 1.10
CA LEU A 206 -19.28 2.30 1.34
C LEU A 206 -20.57 2.96 0.79
N GLU A 207 -20.75 4.27 0.99
CA GLU A 207 -21.87 5.03 0.43
C GLU A 207 -21.89 5.02 -1.11
N GLY A 208 -20.72 4.98 -1.73
CA GLY A 208 -20.57 4.86 -3.19
C GLY A 208 -20.79 3.45 -3.74
N ALA A 209 -20.98 2.45 -2.88
CA ALA A 209 -21.02 1.02 -3.20
C ALA A 209 -22.33 0.32 -2.78
N VAL A 210 -23.35 1.08 -2.39
CA VAL A 210 -24.60 0.56 -1.79
C VAL A 210 -25.32 -0.41 -2.70
N GLU A 211 -25.42 -0.14 -4.00
CA GLU A 211 -26.11 -1.02 -4.95
C GLU A 211 -25.37 -2.35 -5.06
N LEU A 212 -24.05 -2.31 -5.25
CA LEU A 212 -23.21 -3.50 -5.33
C LEU A 212 -23.25 -4.33 -4.04
N ILE A 213 -23.12 -3.69 -2.88
CA ILE A 213 -23.17 -4.37 -1.59
C ILE A 213 -24.53 -5.04 -1.39
N THR A 214 -25.62 -4.34 -1.69
CA THR A 214 -26.98 -4.87 -1.53
C THR A 214 -27.23 -6.05 -2.47
N ALA A 215 -26.75 -5.98 -3.72
CA ALA A 215 -26.98 -7.00 -4.73
C ALA A 215 -26.08 -8.24 -4.55
N ALA A 216 -24.78 -8.05 -4.31
CA ALA A 216 -23.80 -9.14 -4.27
C ALA A 216 -23.51 -9.67 -2.86
N GLN A 217 -23.82 -8.90 -1.80
CA GLN A 217 -23.51 -9.24 -0.41
C GLN A 217 -22.07 -9.76 -0.21
N PRO A 218 -21.04 -9.04 -0.69
CA PRO A 218 -19.66 -9.47 -0.55
C PRO A 218 -19.23 -9.46 0.92
N ILE A 219 -18.19 -10.22 1.24
CA ILE A 219 -17.45 -10.00 2.49
C ILE A 219 -16.77 -8.64 2.39
N ILE A 220 -16.87 -7.82 3.44
CA ILE A 220 -16.22 -6.53 3.52
C ILE A 220 -15.20 -6.56 4.65
N VAL A 221 -13.97 -6.17 4.35
CA VAL A 221 -12.89 -6.01 5.32
C VAL A 221 -12.43 -4.57 5.20
N PHE A 222 -12.43 -3.83 6.30
CA PHE A 222 -11.91 -2.47 6.30
C PHE A 222 -11.09 -2.19 7.55
N GLU A 223 -10.10 -1.30 7.42
CA GLU A 223 -9.37 -0.79 8.55
C GLU A 223 -10.12 0.38 9.18
N GLN A 224 -10.08 0.46 10.51
CA GLN A 224 -10.64 1.59 11.23
C GLN A 224 -9.67 2.05 12.31
N GLY A 225 -9.26 3.32 12.23
CA GLY A 225 -8.48 3.96 13.28
C GLY A 225 -9.21 3.93 14.62
N LYS A 226 -8.46 3.78 15.71
CA LYS A 226 -9.01 3.64 17.08
C LYS A 226 -9.92 4.80 17.51
N ASP A 227 -9.68 5.99 16.97
CA ASP A 227 -10.36 7.23 17.38
C ASP A 227 -11.61 7.54 16.53
N ALA A 228 -12.00 6.65 15.62
CA ALA A 228 -13.12 6.89 14.71
C ALA A 228 -14.51 6.57 15.29
N PHE A 229 -14.57 5.98 16.48
CA PHE A 229 -15.83 5.80 17.23
C PHE A 229 -15.84 6.68 18.48
N PHE A 230 -16.62 7.76 18.40
CA PHE A 230 -17.12 8.63 19.49
C PHE A 230 -16.09 9.43 20.31
#